data_AF-A0A8H6MPT4-F1
#
_entry.id   AF-A0A8H6MPT4-F1
#
_cell.length_a   1.000
_cell.length_b   1.000
_cell.length_c   1.000
_cell.angle_alpha   90.00
_cell.angle_beta   90.00
_cell.angle_gamma   90.00
#
_symmetry.space_group_name_H-M   'P 1'
#
loop_
_entity.id
_entity.type
_entity.pdbx_description
1 polymer ?
#
loop_
_entity_poly.entity_id
_entity_poly.type
_entity_poly.pdbx_seq_one_letter_code
_entity_poly.pdbx_strand_id
1 'polypeptide(L)'
;MRSSSLLTFSTMLAAAVKGAQAATTTTSSSPTDPTPLPELVSMLPSCGFRCLDRVKTEIGCGVADVKCLCETPNEFFIKMGFCIQF
;
A
#
# COMPACT_ATOMS: atom_id res chain seq x y z
N MET A 1 14.86 -15.46 -21.20
CA MET A 1 16.07 -16.30 -21.42
C MET A 1 17.29 -15.38 -21.47
N ARG A 2 18.42 -15.79 -20.86
CA ARG A 2 19.58 -15.02 -20.31
C ARG A 2 19.34 -14.60 -18.85
N SER A 3 19.62 -15.42 -17.83
CA SER A 3 20.86 -16.15 -17.49
C SER A 3 22.06 -15.22 -17.37
N SER A 4 22.40 -14.84 -16.14
CA SER A 4 23.74 -14.43 -15.74
C SER A 4 23.91 -14.56 -14.23
N SER A 5 25.08 -15.12 -13.88
CA SER A 5 25.71 -15.11 -12.56
C SER A 5 25.17 -16.09 -11.52
N LEU A 6 25.50 -17.35 -11.80
CA LEU A 6 26.29 -18.21 -10.90
C LEU A 6 27.02 -17.41 -9.79
N LEU A 7 26.37 -17.26 -8.65
CA LEU A 7 27.05 -17.00 -7.39
C LEU A 7 26.97 -18.30 -6.58
N THR A 8 27.85 -19.20 -7.00
CA THR A 8 28.46 -20.23 -6.16
C THR A 8 28.93 -19.60 -4.85
N PHE A 9 28.09 -19.67 -3.83
CA PHE A 9 28.50 -19.46 -2.45
C PHE A 9 28.13 -20.69 -1.65
N SER A 10 29.19 -21.46 -1.39
CA SER A 10 29.39 -22.27 -0.19
C SER A 10 28.43 -23.45 0.01
N THR A 11 28.88 -24.58 -0.49
CA THR A 11 28.56 -25.89 0.08
C THR A 11 29.03 -25.98 1.53
N MET A 12 28.33 -26.85 2.27
CA MET A 12 28.60 -27.34 3.63
C MET A 12 27.92 -26.52 4.74
N LEU A 13 26.70 -26.91 5.09
CA LEU A 13 26.48 -27.66 6.33
C LEU A 13 25.15 -28.44 6.20
N ALA A 14 25.26 -29.76 6.35
CA ALA A 14 24.16 -30.69 6.30
C ALA A 14 23.35 -30.67 7.60
N ALA A 15 22.02 -30.63 7.52
CA ALA A 15 21.11 -31.36 8.42
C ALA A 15 19.66 -31.24 7.93
N ALA A 16 18.95 -32.36 8.07
CA ALA A 16 17.62 -32.66 7.57
C ALA A 16 16.50 -31.75 8.11
N VAL A 17 15.46 -31.54 7.31
CA VAL A 17 14.09 -32.01 7.60
C VAL A 17 13.26 -32.07 6.32
N LYS A 18 12.70 -33.25 6.04
CA LYS A 18 11.60 -33.44 5.08
C LYS A 18 10.36 -32.77 5.67
N GLY A 19 9.68 -31.95 4.86
CA GLY A 19 8.36 -31.45 5.16
C GLY A 19 7.63 -31.08 3.88
N ALA A 20 6.89 -32.04 3.31
CA ALA A 20 5.88 -31.74 2.31
C ALA A 20 4.83 -30.86 2.99
N GLN A 21 4.70 -29.61 2.56
CA GLN A 21 3.60 -28.75 3.00
C GLN A 21 2.77 -28.44 1.77
N ALA A 22 1.66 -29.17 1.64
CA ALA A 22 0.60 -28.84 0.70
C ALA A 22 0.16 -27.39 0.98
N ALA A 23 0.30 -26.51 0.00
CA ALA A 23 -0.17 -25.14 0.11
C ALA A 23 -1.70 -25.15 0.15
N THR A 24 -2.27 -25.01 1.35
CA THR A 24 -3.70 -24.72 1.53
C THR A 24 -3.97 -23.32 1.01
N THR A 25 -4.67 -23.23 -0.13
CA THR A 25 -5.22 -21.97 -0.65
C THR A 25 -6.27 -21.46 0.32
N THR A 26 -5.88 -20.54 1.20
CA THR A 26 -6.82 -19.80 2.04
C THR A 26 -7.30 -18.62 1.21
N THR A 27 -8.48 -18.74 0.59
CA THR A 27 -9.17 -17.61 -0.02
C THR A 27 -9.67 -16.71 1.11
N SER A 28 -8.86 -15.72 1.48
CA SER A 28 -9.31 -14.65 2.36
C SER A 28 -10.26 -13.73 1.59
N SER A 29 -11.55 -14.01 1.66
CA SER A 29 -12.60 -13.08 1.22
C SER A 29 -12.65 -11.92 2.21
N SER A 30 -11.96 -10.82 1.90
CA SER A 30 -12.07 -9.59 2.69
C SER A 30 -13.45 -8.98 2.48
N PRO A 31 -14.22 -8.66 3.54
CA PRO A 31 -15.47 -7.91 3.38
C PRO A 31 -15.12 -6.55 2.77
N THR A 32 -15.63 -6.31 1.56
CA THR A 32 -15.54 -5.00 0.90
C THR A 32 -16.69 -4.16 1.45
N ASP A 33 -16.65 -3.84 2.74
CA ASP A 33 -17.45 -2.75 3.27
C ASP A 33 -16.69 -1.46 2.93
N PRO A 34 -17.28 -0.52 2.18
CA PRO A 34 -16.63 0.75 1.91
C PRO A 34 -16.50 1.50 3.24
N THR A 35 -15.33 1.42 3.90
CA THR A 35 -15.04 2.24 5.08
C THR A 35 -15.29 3.70 4.69
N PRO A 36 -16.23 4.39 5.35
CA PRO A 36 -16.51 5.78 5.03
C PRO A 36 -15.23 6.60 5.28
N LEU A 37 -14.79 7.35 4.27
CA LEU A 37 -13.53 8.12 4.30
C LEU A 37 -13.37 9.02 5.55
N PRO A 38 -14.42 9.59 6.16
CA PRO A 38 -14.30 10.28 7.45
C PRO A 38 -13.66 9.45 8.56
N GLU A 39 -13.89 8.13 8.60
CA GLU A 39 -13.25 7.24 9.56
C GLU A 39 -11.76 7.05 9.22
N LEU A 40 -11.44 6.90 7.94
CA LEU A 40 -10.04 6.77 7.49
C LEU A 40 -9.23 8.05 7.72
N VAL A 41 -9.84 9.22 7.50
CA VAL A 41 -9.24 10.53 7.81
C VAL A 41 -9.00 10.67 9.32
N SER A 42 -9.89 10.11 10.14
CA SER A 42 -9.75 10.10 11.61
C SER A 42 -8.68 9.13 12.09
N MET A 43 -8.40 8.08 11.31
CA MET A 43 -7.31 7.12 11.56
C MET A 43 -5.95 7.60 11.02
N LEU A 44 -5.93 8.67 10.23
CA LEU A 44 -4.72 9.16 9.59
C LEU A 44 -3.83 9.85 10.62
N PRO A 45 -2.51 9.55 10.68
CA PRO A 45 -1.60 10.26 11.56
C PRO A 45 -1.58 11.75 11.23
N SER A 46 -1.16 12.59 12.18
CA SER A 46 -1.17 14.05 12.05
C SER A 46 -0.51 14.57 10.77
N CYS A 47 0.57 13.92 10.31
CA CYS A 47 1.23 14.19 9.03
C CYS A 47 0.27 13.98 7.84
N GLY A 48 -0.36 12.82 7.75
CA GLY A 48 -1.30 12.52 6.67
C GLY A 48 -2.55 13.40 6.72
N PHE A 49 -3.07 13.74 7.90
CA PHE A 49 -4.22 14.64 8.03
C PHE A 49 -3.91 16.06 7.54
N ARG A 50 -2.77 16.62 7.95
CA ARG A 50 -2.32 17.94 7.49
C ARG A 50 -2.07 17.97 5.99
N CYS A 51 -1.54 16.89 5.43
CA CYS A 51 -1.34 16.75 4.00
C CYS A 51 -2.64 16.63 3.23
N LEU A 52 -3.56 15.80 3.70
CA LEU A 52 -4.86 15.65 3.08
C LEU A 52 -5.63 16.99 3.07
N ASP A 53 -5.54 17.77 4.15
CA ASP A 53 -6.11 19.12 4.26
C ASP A 53 -5.50 20.14 3.26
N ARG A 54 -4.21 19.99 2.92
CA ARG A 54 -3.54 20.79 1.88
C ARG A 54 -3.96 20.33 0.49
N VAL A 55 -3.83 19.05 0.21
CA VAL A 55 -4.07 18.44 -1.11
C VAL A 55 -5.52 18.64 -1.54
N LYS A 56 -6.49 18.51 -0.63
CA LYS A 56 -7.90 18.79 -0.94
C LYS A 56 -8.14 20.23 -1.42
N THR A 57 -7.37 21.19 -0.92
CA THR A 57 -7.46 22.61 -1.34
C THR A 57 -6.84 22.80 -2.71
N GLU A 58 -5.76 22.08 -3.03
CA GLU A 58 -5.09 22.14 -4.33
C GLU A 58 -5.91 21.45 -5.44
N ILE A 59 -6.55 20.33 -5.12
CA ILE A 59 -7.39 19.55 -6.06
C ILE A 59 -8.81 20.12 -6.14
N GLY A 60 -9.27 20.83 -5.11
CA GLY A 60 -10.63 21.39 -5.03
C GLY A 60 -11.69 20.38 -4.56
N CYS A 61 -11.28 19.21 -4.07
CA CYS A 61 -12.17 18.19 -3.52
C CYS A 61 -12.38 18.37 -2.01
N GLY A 62 -13.42 17.75 -1.46
CA GLY A 62 -13.58 17.62 -0.01
C GLY A 62 -12.63 16.59 0.60
N VAL A 63 -12.25 16.75 1.88
CA VAL A 63 -11.40 15.77 2.62
C VAL A 63 -12.00 14.37 2.68
N ALA A 64 -13.32 14.27 2.56
CA ALA A 64 -14.08 13.01 2.61
C ALA A 64 -14.68 12.63 1.25
N ASP A 65 -14.39 13.39 0.20
CA ASP A 65 -14.95 13.15 -1.13
C ASP A 65 -14.05 12.23 -1.95
N VAL A 66 -14.10 10.92 -1.63
CA VAL A 66 -13.35 9.89 -2.35
C VAL A 66 -13.67 9.90 -3.84
N LYS A 67 -14.92 10.22 -4.21
CA LYS A 67 -15.35 10.20 -5.60
C LYS A 67 -14.60 11.27 -6.37
N CYS A 68 -14.60 12.51 -5.87
CA CYS A 68 -13.84 13.61 -6.44
C CYS A 68 -12.33 13.33 -6.47
N LEU A 69 -11.75 12.83 -5.36
CA LEU A 69 -10.32 12.51 -5.28
C LEU A 69 -9.91 11.39 -6.27
N CYS A 70 -10.84 10.48 -6.60
CA CYS A 70 -10.62 9.41 -7.57
C CYS A 70 -10.85 9.85 -9.03
N GLU A 71 -11.36 11.06 -9.30
CA GLU A 71 -11.40 11.60 -10.67
C GLU A 71 -10.00 12.02 -11.14
N THR A 72 -9.13 12.42 -10.21
CA THR A 72 -7.73 12.80 -10.47
C THR A 72 -6.73 11.98 -9.62
N PRO A 73 -6.74 10.64 -9.73
CA PRO A 73 -6.03 9.77 -8.79
C PRO A 73 -4.52 10.01 -8.81
N ASN A 74 -3.92 10.20 -9.99
CA ASN A 74 -2.49 10.46 -10.13
C ASN A 74 -2.07 11.75 -9.44
N GLU A 75 -2.86 12.81 -9.57
CA GLU A 75 -2.55 14.08 -8.94
C GLU A 75 -2.65 13.96 -7.42
N PHE A 76 -3.72 13.34 -6.92
CA PHE A 76 -3.89 13.06 -5.49
C PHE A 76 -2.72 12.27 -4.91
N PHE A 77 -2.30 11.16 -5.54
CA PHE A 77 -1.20 10.34 -5.05
C PHE A 77 0.15 11.08 -5.07
N ILE A 78 0.44 11.85 -6.12
CA ILE A 78 1.70 12.62 -6.21
C ILE A 78 1.74 13.70 -5.14
N LYS A 79 0.64 14.46 -4.98
CA LYS A 79 0.55 15.56 -4.00
C LYS A 79 0.58 15.06 -2.57
N MET A 80 -0.15 13.99 -2.26
CA MET A 80 -0.12 13.34 -0.95
C MET A 80 1.25 12.73 -0.65
N GLY A 81 1.84 12.03 -1.63
CA GLY A 81 3.15 11.40 -1.50
C GLY A 81 4.26 12.42 -1.27
N PHE A 82 4.24 13.54 -2.01
CA PHE A 82 5.18 14.64 -1.79
C PHE A 82 4.97 15.27 -0.42
N CYS A 83 3.72 15.52 0.00
CA CYS A 83 3.46 16.16 1.28
C CYS A 83 3.89 15.31 2.49
N ILE A 84 3.68 13.99 2.46
CA ILE A 84 4.01 13.10 3.59
C ILE A 84 5.53 12.82 3.69
N GLN A 85 6.27 13.01 2.60
CA GLN A 85 7.72 12.80 2.54
C GLN A 85 8.55 13.92 3.19
N PHE A 86 7.94 15.05 3.58
CA PHE A 86 8.60 16.22 4.17
C PHE A 86 7.94 16.64 5.49
#